data_AF-A0A9P0MGI3-F1
#
_entry.id   AF-A0A9P0MGI3-F1
#
_cell.length_a   1.000
_cell.length_b   1.000
_cell.length_c   1.000
_cell.angle_alpha   90.00
_cell.angle_beta   90.00
_cell.angle_gamma   90.00
#
_symmetry.space_group_name_H-M   'P 1'
#
loop_
_entity.id
_entity.type
_entity.pdbx_description
1 polymer ?
#
loop_
_entity_poly.entity_id
_entity_poly.type
_entity_poly.pdbx_seq_one_letter_code
_entity_poly.pdbx_strand_id
1 'polypeptide(L)'
;MSIFTAEGDSEKIFSAAIQPELAACWSKILTTGLSAETKETLIKKYLPPENCQELQPPLINPEVKRASPVNAVRRDERIARLQQQVRAATSAISLLIAEMLKKEGGANREYIESLNDIGRLLCDVHHNETVSHRELICLNLNKDFKETLKDVSHWKIAFWKRFRLYIENSKRT
;
A
#
# COMPACT_ATOMS: atom_id res chain seq x y z
N MET A 1 12.70 21.31 52.37
CA MET A 1 12.39 20.25 51.38
C MET A 1 11.11 20.63 50.68
N SER A 2 11.16 20.87 49.37
CA SER A 2 10.00 20.67 48.50
C SER A 2 10.51 19.90 47.30
N ILE A 3 10.15 18.62 47.31
CA ILE A 3 10.51 17.59 46.35
C ILE A 3 9.40 17.64 45.32
N PHE A 4 9.62 18.23 44.14
CA PHE A 4 8.88 17.97 42.89
C PHE A 4 9.47 18.86 41.78
N THR A 5 10.65 18.48 41.28
CA THR A 5 11.02 18.77 39.89
C THR A 5 10.31 17.73 39.04
N ALA A 6 9.11 18.06 38.57
CA ALA A 6 8.51 17.34 37.45
C ALA A 6 9.24 17.82 36.18
N GLU A 7 10.36 17.18 35.85
CA GLU A 7 10.87 17.16 34.48
C GLU A 7 9.86 16.34 33.68
N GLY A 8 8.84 17.02 33.18
CA GLY A 8 7.93 16.43 32.19
C GLY A 8 8.70 16.29 30.89
N ASP A 9 8.89 15.05 30.44
CA ASP A 9 9.25 14.72 29.07
C ASP A 9 8.29 15.46 28.12
N SER A 10 8.73 16.59 27.57
CA SER A 10 7.97 17.28 26.54
C SER A 10 8.01 16.39 25.29
N GLU A 11 6.87 15.79 24.95
CA GLU A 11 6.72 14.95 23.75
C GLU A 11 7.15 15.75 22.51
N LYS A 12 8.27 15.33 21.91
CA LYS A 12 8.85 16.02 20.76
C LYS A 12 7.97 15.79 19.53
N ILE A 13 7.17 16.79 19.16
CA ILE A 13 6.21 16.71 18.04
C ILE A 13 6.91 16.79 16.68
N PHE A 14 8.03 17.52 16.56
CA PHE A 14 8.75 17.74 15.30
C PHE A 14 10.24 17.41 15.38
N SER A 15 10.79 16.92 14.27
CA SER A 15 12.22 16.69 14.08
C SER A 15 12.96 17.98 13.66
N ALA A 16 14.25 17.88 13.38
CA ALA A 16 15.05 19.00 12.87
C ALA A 16 14.56 19.44 11.47
N ALA A 17 14.79 20.71 11.14
CA ALA A 17 14.45 21.26 9.83
C ALA A 17 15.20 20.53 8.70
N ILE A 18 14.47 20.23 7.62
CA ILE A 18 15.04 19.71 6.37
C ILE A 18 15.47 20.87 5.45
N GLN A 19 16.13 20.57 4.33
CA GLN A 19 16.56 21.59 3.37
C GLN A 19 15.37 22.45 2.90
N PRO A 20 15.48 23.80 2.86
CA PRO A 20 14.36 24.70 2.59
C PRO A 20 13.62 24.43 1.28
N GLU A 21 14.36 24.13 0.21
CA GLU A 21 13.81 23.85 -1.12
C GLU A 21 12.99 22.55 -1.11
N LEU A 22 13.47 21.53 -0.38
CA LEU A 22 12.76 20.27 -0.19
C LEU A 22 11.47 20.50 0.61
N ALA A 23 11.55 21.27 1.70
CA ALA A 23 10.39 21.63 2.50
C ALA A 23 9.34 22.39 1.67
N ALA A 24 9.75 23.36 0.86
CA ALA A 24 8.86 24.12 -0.01
C ALA A 24 8.19 23.21 -1.06
N CYS A 25 8.95 22.33 -1.70
CA CYS A 25 8.44 21.37 -2.67
C CYS A 25 7.41 20.41 -2.04
N TRP A 26 7.76 19.80 -0.91
CA TRP A 26 6.87 18.85 -0.23
C TRP A 26 5.63 19.53 0.34
N SER A 27 5.75 20.75 0.88
CA SER A 27 4.58 21.52 1.35
C SER A 27 3.58 21.79 0.24
N LYS A 28 4.06 22.11 -0.97
CA LYS A 28 3.20 22.26 -2.15
C LYS A 28 2.50 20.93 -2.48
N ILE A 29 3.24 19.83 -2.53
CA ILE A 29 2.68 18.50 -2.84
C ILE A 29 1.64 18.07 -1.78
N LEU A 30 1.89 18.33 -0.50
CA LEU A 30 0.99 17.98 0.59
C LEU A 30 -0.33 18.76 0.53
N THR A 31 -0.32 19.99 -0.01
CA THR A 31 -1.50 20.85 -0.10
C THR A 31 -2.27 20.69 -1.41
N THR A 32 -1.60 20.43 -2.53
CA THR A 32 -2.24 20.35 -3.86
C THR A 32 -2.29 18.94 -4.44
N GLY A 33 -1.56 18.00 -3.84
CA GLY A 33 -1.29 16.70 -4.44
C GLY A 33 -0.32 16.78 -5.63
N LEU A 34 0.06 15.61 -6.12
CA LEU A 34 0.74 15.46 -7.42
C LEU A 34 -0.27 15.56 -8.58
N SER A 35 0.16 16.12 -9.71
CA SER A 35 -0.60 16.06 -10.95
C SER A 35 -0.78 14.60 -11.40
N ALA A 36 -1.84 14.35 -12.19
CA ALA A 36 -2.11 13.02 -12.73
C ALA A 36 -0.94 12.50 -13.60
N GLU A 37 -0.39 13.37 -14.44
CA GLU A 37 0.75 13.07 -15.31
C GLU A 37 2.00 12.70 -14.52
N THR A 38 2.40 13.52 -13.53
CA THR A 38 3.58 13.23 -12.71
C THR A 38 3.42 11.92 -11.96
N LYS A 39 2.23 11.66 -11.41
CA LYS A 39 1.92 10.41 -10.72
C LYS A 39 2.04 9.21 -11.66
N GLU A 40 1.48 9.29 -12.85
CA GLU A 40 1.54 8.21 -13.85
C GLU A 40 2.98 7.95 -14.30
N THR A 41 3.77 8.99 -14.55
CA THR A 41 5.20 8.87 -14.90
C THR A 41 5.98 8.15 -13.80
N LEU A 42 5.77 8.51 -12.52
CA LEU A 42 6.44 7.84 -11.40
C LEU A 42 6.01 6.37 -11.26
N ILE A 43 4.72 6.07 -11.40
CA ILE A 43 4.19 4.71 -11.31
C ILE A 43 4.75 3.80 -12.41
N LYS A 44 4.89 4.33 -13.63
CA LYS A 44 5.47 3.59 -14.77
C LYS A 44 6.97 3.42 -14.65
N LYS A 45 7.68 4.42 -14.11
CA LYS A 45 9.13 4.37 -13.90
C LYS A 45 9.51 3.29 -12.88
N TYR A 46 8.75 3.18 -11.79
CA TYR A 46 9.07 2.27 -10.69
C TYR A 46 8.14 1.05 -10.72
N LEU A 47 8.49 0.06 -11.53
CA LEU A 47 7.80 -1.24 -11.64
C LEU A 47 8.07 -2.13 -10.42
N PRO A 48 7.17 -3.07 -10.06
CA PRO A 48 7.41 -3.94 -8.93
C PRO A 48 8.57 -4.90 -9.23
N PRO A 49 9.43 -5.23 -8.25
CA PRO A 49 10.49 -6.22 -8.43
C PRO A 49 9.92 -7.59 -8.79
N GLU A 50 10.57 -8.31 -9.71
CA GLU A 50 10.09 -9.63 -10.17
C GLU A 50 9.99 -10.66 -9.05
N ASN A 51 10.87 -10.55 -8.04
CA ASN A 51 10.92 -11.39 -6.85
C ASN A 51 10.02 -10.89 -5.71
N CYS A 52 9.15 -9.89 -5.94
CA CYS A 52 8.21 -9.35 -4.96
C CYS A 52 6.85 -9.03 -5.62
N GLN A 53 6.19 -10.08 -6.12
CA GLN A 53 4.95 -9.96 -6.90
C GLN A 53 3.73 -9.56 -6.06
N GLU A 54 3.82 -9.72 -4.75
CA GLU A 54 2.82 -9.32 -3.75
C GLU A 54 2.62 -7.80 -3.71
N LEU A 55 3.65 -7.04 -4.12
CA LEU A 55 3.59 -5.58 -4.21
C LEU A 55 2.67 -5.10 -5.34
N GLN A 56 2.26 -5.99 -6.25
CA GLN A 56 1.26 -5.65 -7.24
C GLN A 56 -0.15 -5.67 -6.59
N PRO A 57 -0.89 -4.53 -6.58
CA PRO A 57 -2.19 -4.45 -5.94
C PRO A 57 -3.19 -5.50 -6.46
N PRO A 58 -4.09 -6.00 -5.59
CA PRO A 58 -5.17 -6.88 -6.04
C PRO A 58 -6.11 -6.14 -7.00
N LEU A 59 -6.55 -6.83 -8.05
CA LEU A 59 -7.57 -6.31 -8.97
C LEU A 59 -8.94 -6.85 -8.56
N ILE A 60 -9.96 -5.98 -8.57
CA ILE A 60 -11.34 -6.43 -8.49
C ILE A 60 -11.68 -7.29 -9.71
N ASN A 61 -12.34 -8.43 -9.50
CA ASN A 61 -12.80 -9.26 -10.60
C ASN A 61 -13.92 -8.56 -11.38
N PRO A 62 -13.95 -8.66 -12.71
CA PRO A 62 -15.02 -8.11 -13.53
C PRO A 62 -16.44 -8.53 -13.12
N GLU A 63 -16.64 -9.76 -12.67
CA GLU A 63 -17.94 -10.28 -12.19
C GLU A 63 -18.39 -9.58 -10.90
N VAL A 64 -17.49 -9.48 -9.90
CA VAL A 64 -17.76 -8.73 -8.66
C VAL A 64 -17.99 -7.26 -8.98
N LYS A 65 -17.18 -6.67 -9.87
CA LYS A 65 -17.33 -5.28 -10.32
C LYS A 65 -18.72 -5.04 -10.93
N ARG A 66 -19.22 -5.96 -11.77
CA ARG A 66 -20.56 -5.86 -12.38
C ARG A 66 -21.69 -6.04 -11.37
N ALA A 67 -21.51 -6.89 -10.36
CA ALA A 67 -22.51 -7.15 -9.33
C ALA A 67 -22.50 -6.11 -8.19
N SER A 68 -21.47 -5.26 -8.11
CA SER A 68 -21.29 -4.31 -7.01
C SER A 68 -21.94 -2.95 -7.31
N PRO A 69 -22.44 -2.24 -6.29
CA PRO A 69 -22.90 -0.86 -6.43
C PRO A 69 -21.78 0.06 -6.96
N VAL A 70 -22.12 1.06 -7.77
CA VAL A 70 -21.16 2.03 -8.34
C VAL A 70 -20.28 2.67 -7.26
N ASN A 71 -20.85 2.98 -6.09
CA ASN A 71 -20.12 3.57 -4.97
C ASN A 71 -19.12 2.60 -4.32
N ALA A 72 -19.37 1.29 -4.36
CA ALA A 72 -18.42 0.29 -3.88
C ALA A 72 -17.25 0.15 -4.88
N VAL A 73 -17.55 0.12 -6.17
CA VAL A 73 -16.54 0.08 -7.24
C VAL A 73 -15.64 1.31 -7.22
N ARG A 74 -16.20 2.52 -7.05
CA ARG A 74 -15.40 3.75 -6.96
C ARG A 74 -14.44 3.77 -5.75
N ARG A 75 -14.85 3.17 -4.62
CA ARG A 75 -14.03 3.04 -3.41
C ARG A 75 -12.89 2.05 -3.64
N ASP A 76 -13.19 0.90 -4.22
CA ASP A 76 -12.21 -0.10 -4.63
C ASP A 76 -11.13 0.48 -5.55
N GLU A 77 -11.55 1.17 -6.61
CA GLU A 77 -10.62 1.80 -7.56
C GLU A 77 -9.74 2.87 -6.90
N ARG A 78 -10.26 3.58 -5.88
CA ARG A 78 -9.46 4.54 -5.12
C ARG A 78 -8.39 3.83 -4.28
N ILE A 79 -8.71 2.72 -3.63
CA ILE A 79 -7.75 1.91 -2.87
C ILE A 79 -6.68 1.37 -3.81
N ALA A 80 -7.07 0.79 -4.96
CA ALA A 80 -6.12 0.30 -5.95
C ALA A 80 -5.16 1.41 -6.43
N ARG A 81 -5.66 2.62 -6.68
CA ARG A 81 -4.81 3.78 -7.06
C ARG A 81 -3.87 4.22 -5.94
N LEU A 82 -4.26 4.09 -4.67
CA LEU A 82 -3.39 4.37 -3.52
C LEU A 82 -2.28 3.31 -3.44
N GLN A 83 -2.64 2.03 -3.50
CA GLN A 83 -1.70 0.92 -3.49
C GLN A 83 -0.71 0.97 -4.66
N GLN A 84 -1.13 1.42 -5.85
CA GLN A 84 -0.22 1.63 -6.98
C GLN A 84 0.84 2.70 -6.71
N GLN A 85 0.50 3.78 -5.98
CA GLN A 85 1.46 4.81 -5.58
C GLN A 85 2.41 4.27 -4.51
N VAL A 86 1.90 3.55 -3.51
CA VAL A 86 2.71 2.91 -2.47
C VAL A 86 3.67 1.89 -3.09
N ARG A 87 3.19 1.02 -3.99
CA ARG A 87 4.02 0.09 -4.77
C ARG A 87 5.17 0.81 -5.47
N ALA A 88 4.88 1.90 -6.17
CA ALA A 88 5.90 2.65 -6.90
C ALA A 88 6.96 3.23 -5.95
N ALA A 89 6.55 3.79 -4.81
CA ALA A 89 7.47 4.29 -3.79
C ALA A 89 8.34 3.18 -3.19
N THR A 90 7.74 2.04 -2.78
CA THR A 90 8.48 0.87 -2.29
C THR A 90 9.46 0.34 -3.32
N SER A 91 9.06 0.30 -4.59
CA SER A 91 9.92 -0.16 -5.69
C SER A 91 11.12 0.78 -5.89
N ALA A 92 10.91 2.09 -5.84
CA ALA A 92 11.98 3.09 -5.90
C ALA A 92 13.02 2.91 -4.79
N ILE A 93 12.57 2.65 -3.55
CA ILE A 93 13.44 2.39 -2.41
C ILE A 93 14.22 1.08 -2.60
N SER A 94 13.55 0.01 -3.04
CA SER A 94 14.20 -1.28 -3.27
C SER A 94 15.31 -1.20 -4.32
N LEU A 95 15.09 -0.44 -5.40
CA LEU A 95 16.09 -0.18 -6.43
C LEU A 95 17.28 0.60 -5.88
N LEU A 96 17.02 1.66 -5.09
CA LEU A 96 18.08 2.44 -4.47
C LEU A 96 18.94 1.59 -3.53
N ILE A 97 18.33 0.76 -2.67
CA ILE A 97 19.06 -0.17 -1.80
C ILE A 97 19.92 -1.13 -2.64
N ALA A 98 19.34 -1.71 -3.70
CA ALA A 98 20.07 -2.63 -4.59
C ALA A 98 21.25 -1.95 -5.30
N GLU A 99 21.11 -0.70 -5.73
CA GLU A 99 22.19 0.10 -6.32
C GLU A 99 23.28 0.44 -5.30
N MET A 100 22.90 0.81 -4.08
CA MET A 100 23.86 1.10 -3.01
C MET A 100 24.70 -0.13 -2.66
N LEU A 101 24.07 -1.30 -2.56
CA LEU A 101 24.76 -2.56 -2.28
C LEU A 101 25.74 -2.99 -3.39
N LYS A 102 25.57 -2.49 -4.62
CA LYS A 102 26.47 -2.79 -5.76
C LYS A 102 27.69 -1.85 -5.83
N LYS A 103 27.69 -0.71 -5.13
CA LYS A 103 28.79 0.26 -5.22
C LYS A 103 30.04 -0.27 -4.51
N GLU A 104 31.17 -0.20 -5.21
CA GLU A 104 32.49 -0.45 -4.64
C GLU A 104 32.81 0.59 -3.55
N GLY A 105 33.44 0.15 -2.45
CA GLY A 105 33.72 1.01 -1.28
C GLY A 105 32.76 0.83 -0.10
N GLY A 106 31.74 -0.03 -0.24
CA GLY A 106 30.81 -0.38 0.82
C GLY A 106 29.64 0.61 0.92
N ALA A 107 28.42 0.09 1.05
CA ALA A 107 27.24 0.91 1.24
C ALA A 107 27.19 1.47 2.67
N ASN A 108 26.76 2.72 2.84
CA ASN A 108 26.51 3.27 4.17
C ASN A 108 25.36 2.51 4.82
N ARG A 109 25.69 1.73 5.86
CA ARG A 109 24.75 0.86 6.59
C ARG A 109 23.57 1.64 7.17
N GLU A 110 23.81 2.82 7.73
CA GLU A 110 22.77 3.65 8.36
C GLU A 110 21.72 4.13 7.34
N TYR A 111 22.16 4.43 6.11
CA TYR A 111 21.26 4.81 5.03
C TYR A 111 20.45 3.62 4.51
N ILE A 112 21.07 2.44 4.38
CA ILE A 112 20.34 1.22 4.01
C ILE A 112 19.30 0.88 5.08
N GLU A 113 19.65 0.98 6.37
CA GLU A 113 18.73 0.71 7.48
C GLU A 113 17.54 1.68 7.44
N SER A 114 17.81 2.98 7.32
CA SER A 114 16.76 3.99 7.20
C SER A 114 15.84 3.74 5.99
N LEU A 115 16.41 3.40 4.83
CA LEU A 115 15.64 3.07 3.63
C LEU A 115 14.85 1.77 3.79
N ASN A 116 15.41 0.76 4.46
CA ASN A 116 14.74 -0.50 4.73
C ASN A 116 13.53 -0.28 5.64
N ASP A 117 13.67 0.53 6.68
CA ASP A 117 12.57 0.88 7.59
C ASP A 117 11.43 1.60 6.84
N ILE A 118 11.77 2.57 5.98
CA ILE A 118 10.77 3.21 5.10
C ILE A 118 10.08 2.17 4.20
N GLY A 119 10.86 1.27 3.58
CA GLY A 119 10.32 0.20 2.75
C GLY A 119 9.36 -0.73 3.49
N ARG A 120 9.71 -1.12 4.73
CA ARG A 120 8.86 -1.97 5.59
C ARG A 120 7.56 -1.27 5.97
N LEU A 121 7.61 0.01 6.33
CA LEU A 121 6.41 0.80 6.63
C LEU A 121 5.49 0.93 5.40
N LEU A 122 6.06 1.16 4.21
CA LEU A 122 5.26 1.22 2.98
C LEU A 122 4.65 -0.14 2.61
N CYS A 123 5.38 -1.25 2.81
CA CYS A 123 4.82 -2.59 2.65
C CYS A 123 3.65 -2.84 3.62
N ASP A 124 3.75 -2.38 4.86
CA ASP A 124 2.67 -2.50 5.84
C ASP A 124 1.43 -1.67 5.45
N VAL A 125 1.62 -0.41 5.02
CA VAL A 125 0.53 0.41 4.46
C VAL A 125 -0.13 -0.28 3.27
N HIS A 126 0.66 -0.85 2.34
CA HIS A 126 0.12 -1.60 1.21
C HIS A 126 -0.71 -2.82 1.65
N HIS A 127 -0.25 -3.52 2.70
CA HIS A 127 -0.98 -4.63 3.31
C HIS A 127 -2.30 -4.16 3.94
N ASN A 128 -2.28 -3.09 4.73
CA ASN A 128 -3.48 -2.55 5.39
C ASN A 128 -4.55 -2.12 4.38
N GLU A 129 -4.14 -1.53 3.25
CA GLU A 129 -5.05 -1.24 2.14
C GLU A 129 -5.58 -2.52 1.46
N THR A 130 -4.78 -3.59 1.41
CA THR A 130 -5.24 -4.90 0.92
C THR A 130 -6.27 -5.51 1.86
N VAL A 131 -6.12 -5.37 3.18
CA VAL A 131 -7.11 -5.82 4.16
C VAL A 131 -8.40 -5.00 4.00
N SER A 132 -8.29 -3.67 3.94
CA SER A 132 -9.43 -2.77 3.71
C SER A 132 -10.17 -3.08 2.42
N HIS A 133 -9.44 -3.34 1.34
CA HIS A 133 -9.97 -3.80 0.05
C HIS A 133 -10.82 -5.07 0.19
N ARG A 134 -10.29 -6.08 0.89
CA ARG A 134 -10.98 -7.35 1.14
C ARG A 134 -12.26 -7.14 1.93
N GLU A 135 -12.20 -6.39 3.03
CA GLU A 135 -13.35 -6.13 3.89
C GLU A 135 -14.47 -5.43 3.12
N LEU A 136 -14.14 -4.37 2.38
CA LEU A 136 -15.11 -3.59 1.62
C LEU A 136 -15.75 -4.38 0.48
N ILE A 137 -15.00 -5.24 -0.21
CA ILE A 137 -15.58 -6.18 -1.17
C ILE A 137 -16.53 -7.14 -0.46
N CYS A 138 -16.11 -7.75 0.65
CA CYS A 138 -16.92 -8.71 1.40
C CYS A 138 -18.22 -8.11 1.93
N LEU A 139 -18.26 -6.82 2.27
CA LEU A 139 -19.49 -6.15 2.73
C LEU A 139 -20.63 -6.22 1.70
N ASN A 140 -20.29 -6.26 0.41
CA ASN A 140 -21.27 -6.30 -0.67
C ASN A 140 -21.66 -7.73 -1.09
N LEU A 141 -21.10 -8.75 -0.43
CA LEU A 141 -21.36 -10.16 -0.73
C LEU A 141 -22.30 -10.77 0.33
N ASN A 142 -23.10 -11.76 -0.09
CA ASN A 142 -24.06 -12.43 0.80
C ASN A 142 -23.35 -13.30 1.87
N LYS A 143 -24.11 -13.81 2.84
CA LYS A 143 -23.58 -14.50 4.03
C LYS A 143 -22.80 -15.78 3.68
N ASP A 144 -23.32 -16.57 2.75
CA ASP A 144 -22.69 -17.81 2.25
C ASP A 144 -21.34 -17.52 1.58
N PHE A 145 -21.26 -16.35 0.93
CA PHE A 145 -20.03 -15.90 0.32
C PHE A 145 -18.95 -15.58 1.36
N LYS A 146 -19.31 -14.89 2.44
CA LYS A 146 -18.36 -14.52 3.51
C LYS A 146 -17.75 -15.75 4.18
N GLU A 147 -18.51 -16.84 4.35
CA GLU A 147 -18.01 -18.10 4.91
C GLU A 147 -17.01 -18.80 3.98
N THR A 148 -17.19 -18.69 2.67
CA THR A 148 -16.27 -19.27 1.67
C THR A 148 -14.88 -18.61 1.68
N LEU A 149 -14.74 -17.43 2.30
CA LEU A 149 -13.56 -16.57 2.21
C LEU A 149 -12.69 -16.52 3.46
N LYS A 150 -13.15 -17.08 4.58
CA LYS A 150 -12.44 -17.03 5.88
C LYS A 150 -11.07 -17.74 5.84
N ASP A 151 -10.90 -18.72 4.95
CA ASP A 151 -9.71 -19.60 4.94
C ASP A 151 -8.71 -19.32 3.81
N VAL A 152 -8.87 -18.22 3.06
CA VAL A 152 -8.00 -17.94 1.89
C VAL A 152 -6.80 -17.08 2.30
N SER A 153 -5.65 -17.71 2.53
CA SER A 153 -4.40 -17.03 2.90
C SER A 153 -3.84 -16.12 1.79
N HIS A 154 -4.04 -16.50 0.52
CA HIS A 154 -3.57 -15.73 -0.65
C HIS A 154 -4.70 -15.46 -1.65
N TRP A 155 -5.19 -14.22 -1.63
CA TRP A 155 -6.41 -13.79 -2.33
C TRP A 155 -6.29 -13.63 -3.86
N LYS A 156 -5.09 -13.72 -4.47
CA LYS A 156 -4.97 -13.42 -5.91
C LYS A 156 -5.49 -14.53 -6.83
N ILE A 157 -5.37 -15.80 -6.45
CA ILE A 157 -5.72 -16.93 -7.33
C ILE A 157 -6.73 -17.86 -6.63
N ALA A 158 -6.51 -18.16 -5.35
CA ALA A 158 -7.37 -19.06 -4.59
C ALA A 158 -8.77 -18.47 -4.34
N PHE A 159 -8.87 -17.15 -4.10
CA PHE A 159 -10.13 -16.43 -3.96
C PHE A 159 -11.02 -16.58 -5.21
N TRP A 160 -10.48 -16.27 -6.38
CA TRP A 160 -11.25 -16.28 -7.62
C TRP A 160 -11.65 -17.67 -8.07
N LYS A 161 -10.80 -18.68 -7.82
CA LYS A 161 -11.15 -20.07 -8.09
C LYS A 161 -12.35 -20.51 -7.24
N ARG A 162 -12.40 -20.11 -5.97
CA ARG A 162 -13.51 -20.44 -5.07
C ARG A 162 -14.75 -19.58 -5.32
N PHE A 163 -14.58 -18.32 -5.73
CA PHE A 163 -15.66 -17.43 -6.16
C PHE A 163 -16.39 -17.97 -7.39
N ARG A 164 -15.64 -18.39 -8.41
CA ARG A 164 -16.21 -18.98 -9.62
C ARG A 164 -17.04 -20.23 -9.30
N LEU A 165 -16.52 -21.12 -8.45
CA LEU A 165 -17.23 -22.32 -8.01
C LEU A 165 -18.55 -21.98 -7.29
N TYR A 166 -18.57 -20.95 -6.45
CA TYR A 166 -19.81 -20.51 -5.81
C TYR A 166 -20.85 -20.04 -6.84
N ILE A 167 -20.47 -19.16 -7.78
CA ILE A 167 -21.38 -18.64 -8.82
C ILE A 167 -21.91 -19.76 -9.71
N GLU A 168 -21.08 -20.74 -10.07
CA GLU A 168 -21.48 -21.91 -10.85
C GLU A 168 -22.49 -22.78 -10.08
N ASN A 169 -22.31 -22.94 -8.77
CA ASN A 169 -23.22 -23.71 -7.93
C ASN A 169 -24.54 -22.98 -7.65
N SER A 170 -24.53 -21.66 -7.46
CA SER A 170 -25.74 -20.86 -7.22
C SER A 170 -26.63 -20.68 -8.45
N LYS A 171 -26.12 -20.96 -9.66
CA LYS A 171 -26.90 -20.97 -10.91
C LYS A 171 -27.58 -22.32 -11.21
N ARG A 172 -27.30 -23.36 -10.41
CA ARG A 172 -27.88 -24.71 -10.56
C ARG A 172 -29.07 -24.98 -9.63
N THR A 173 -29.39 -24.03 -8.74
CA THR A 173 -30.57 -23.98 -7.87
C THR A 173 -31.53 -22.93 -8.37
#